data_AF-A0A3C0MGE9-F1
#
_entry.id   AF-A0A3C0MGE9-F1
#
_cell.length_a   1.000
_cell.length_b   1.000
_cell.length_c   1.000
_cell.angle_alpha   90.00
_cell.angle_beta   90.00
_cell.angle_gamma   90.00
#
_symmetry.space_group_name_H-M   'P 1'
#
loop_
_entity.id
_entity.type
_entity.pdbx_description
1 polymer ?
#
loop_
_entity_poly.entity_id
_entity_poly.type
_entity_poly.pdbx_seq_one_letter_code
_entity_poly.pdbx_strand_id
1 'polypeptide(L)'
;MQISHNLSAPEARDPEAYQLGRRGIRISADSLLQHLRRFTDGYYEEQDRILSRKLQGVGILTHHGFGILAGLGVFIAALVVDYFIVREFWTWALSNEMGELQQTLRDSVIFKSLQVVFATMAIHYMLSNIGKTGRSLYTVFIFLLTIMMIVGIGTMWATNTLPPGAKLFGVDIHGSADTVNTVLRDLGLPAPDSNAAGSGGLTSEALRSYQTLIWLSALSVLFLIVASVGALALETAIRSFTGLTGGALYDTNSVATRSQELKDELARVRVERDRLKADREGFYKQKIAEFVAAYTAGVLAANFGGNMSQELIDTANKAAIEARSRFEEL
;
A
#
# COMPACT_ATOMS: atom_id res chain seq x y z
N MET A 1 18.40 19.59 -7.31
CA MET A 1 17.32 18.88 -8.01
C MET A 1 16.23 19.89 -8.29
N GLN A 2 16.28 20.56 -9.43
CA GLN A 2 15.30 21.58 -9.81
C GLN A 2 14.00 20.88 -10.19
N ILE A 3 13.00 20.98 -9.32
CA ILE A 3 11.61 20.69 -9.68
C ILE A 3 11.18 21.86 -10.55
N SER A 4 11.36 21.73 -11.86
CA SER A 4 10.65 22.56 -12.82
C SER A 4 9.17 22.28 -12.58
N HIS A 5 8.50 23.18 -11.87
CA HIS A 5 7.05 23.32 -11.96
C HIS A 5 6.76 23.56 -13.43
N ASN A 6 6.46 22.47 -14.15
CA ASN A 6 5.59 22.52 -15.31
C ASN A 6 4.31 23.15 -14.75
N LEU A 7 4.18 24.48 -14.86
CA LEU A 7 2.89 25.11 -14.98
C LEU A 7 2.23 24.33 -16.10
N SER A 8 1.35 23.42 -15.72
CA SER A 8 0.51 22.66 -16.64
C SER A 8 -0.10 23.71 -17.55
N ALA A 9 0.37 23.72 -18.80
CA ALA A 9 -0.28 24.48 -19.84
C ALA A 9 -1.78 24.17 -19.70
N PRO A 10 -2.66 25.18 -19.67
CA PRO A 10 -4.10 24.97 -19.47
C PRO A 10 -4.50 23.81 -20.34
N GLU A 11 -4.99 22.70 -19.74
CA GLU A 11 -5.17 21.39 -20.38
C GLU A 11 -5.62 21.58 -21.82
N ALA A 12 -4.64 21.58 -22.73
CA ALA A 12 -4.93 21.98 -24.09
C ALA A 12 -5.80 20.86 -24.63
N ARG A 13 -7.05 21.19 -25.00
CA ARG A 13 -8.00 20.21 -25.56
C ARG A 13 -7.37 19.44 -26.72
N ASP A 14 -6.40 20.05 -27.39
CA ASP A 14 -5.48 19.41 -28.31
C ASP A 14 -4.00 19.73 -27.96
N PRO A 15 -3.28 18.81 -27.29
CA PRO A 15 -1.89 19.04 -26.92
C PRO A 15 -0.94 19.02 -28.13
N GLU A 16 -1.30 18.33 -29.22
CA GLU A 16 -0.49 18.31 -30.45
C GLU A 16 -0.54 19.68 -31.12
N ALA A 17 -1.73 20.26 -31.30
CA ALA A 17 -1.91 21.60 -31.84
C ALA A 17 -1.18 22.66 -31.02
N TYR A 18 -1.27 22.58 -29.68
CA TYR A 18 -0.54 23.47 -28.78
C TYR A 18 0.99 23.38 -28.99
N GLN A 19 1.54 22.18 -29.11
CA GLN A 19 2.98 22.00 -29.34
C GLN A 19 3.41 22.49 -30.74
N LEU A 20 2.57 22.30 -31.76
CA LEU A 20 2.82 22.84 -33.10
C LEU A 20 2.90 24.38 -33.07
N GLY A 21 1.94 25.02 -32.37
CA GLY A 21 1.92 26.46 -32.17
C GLY A 21 3.15 26.94 -31.40
N ARG A 22 3.52 26.24 -30.32
CA ARG A 22 4.70 26.59 -29.51
C ARG A 22 6.02 26.47 -30.29
N ARG A 23 6.05 25.65 -31.34
CA ARG A 23 7.21 25.48 -32.24
C ARG A 23 7.18 26.45 -33.43
N GLY A 24 6.12 27.22 -33.61
CA GLY A 24 5.95 28.13 -34.74
C GLY A 24 5.78 27.39 -36.07
N ILE A 25 5.25 26.17 -36.04
CA ILE A 25 5.05 25.36 -37.25
C ILE A 25 3.81 25.87 -37.98
N ARG A 26 3.99 26.39 -39.20
CA ARG A 26 2.88 26.84 -40.04
C ARG A 26 1.93 25.67 -40.35
N ILE A 27 0.64 25.91 -40.16
CA ILE A 27 -0.42 24.93 -40.39
C ILE A 27 -1.04 25.19 -41.77
N SER A 28 -1.17 24.14 -42.58
CA SER A 28 -1.91 24.16 -43.85
C SER A 28 -3.27 23.49 -43.70
N ALA A 29 -4.19 23.77 -44.62
CA ALA A 29 -5.49 23.12 -44.66
C ALA A 29 -5.35 21.58 -44.77
N ASP A 30 -4.42 21.09 -45.60
CA ASP A 30 -4.16 19.66 -45.74
C ASP A 30 -3.65 19.02 -44.44
N SER A 31 -2.78 19.70 -43.70
CA SER A 31 -2.31 19.19 -42.40
C SER A 31 -3.44 19.12 -41.36
N LEU A 32 -4.37 20.09 -41.40
CA LEU A 32 -5.55 20.11 -40.55
C LEU A 32 -6.52 18.98 -40.93
N LEU A 33 -6.80 18.79 -42.23
CA LEU A 33 -7.63 17.70 -42.73
C LEU A 33 -7.02 16.33 -42.37
N GLN A 34 -5.70 16.18 -42.50
CA GLN A 34 -5.00 14.96 -42.09
C GLN A 34 -5.15 14.71 -40.58
N HIS A 35 -5.10 15.75 -39.75
CA HIS A 35 -5.37 15.64 -38.32
C HIS A 35 -6.83 15.22 -38.07
N LEU A 36 -7.80 15.82 -38.77
CA LEU A 36 -9.22 15.47 -38.64
C LEU A 36 -9.54 14.03 -39.06
N ARG A 37 -8.84 13.49 -40.07
CA ARG A 37 -8.98 12.09 -40.52
C ARG A 37 -8.70 11.06 -39.43
N ARG A 38 -8.03 11.44 -38.33
CA ARG A 38 -7.83 10.56 -37.19
C ARG A 38 -9.11 10.36 -36.38
N PHE A 39 -10.00 11.35 -36.36
CA PHE A 39 -11.27 11.30 -35.65
C PHE A 39 -12.34 10.60 -36.51
N THR A 40 -12.32 9.28 -36.44
CA THR A 40 -13.31 8.39 -37.05
C THR A 40 -14.14 7.69 -35.99
N ASP A 41 -15.28 7.14 -36.36
CA ASP A 41 -16.07 6.28 -35.47
C ASP A 41 -15.21 5.12 -34.92
N GLY A 42 -14.40 4.49 -35.78
CA GLY A 42 -13.49 3.41 -35.39
C GLY A 42 -12.43 3.85 -34.38
N TYR A 43 -11.92 5.07 -34.48
CA TYR A 43 -10.99 5.62 -33.48
C TYR A 43 -11.66 5.74 -32.10
N TYR A 44 -12.87 6.31 -32.03
CA TYR A 44 -13.58 6.49 -30.77
C TYR A 44 -14.09 5.18 -30.19
N GLU A 45 -14.50 4.22 -31.03
CA GLU A 45 -14.86 2.87 -30.58
C GLU A 45 -13.66 2.12 -30.01
N GLU A 46 -12.49 2.25 -30.63
CA GLU A 46 -11.26 1.66 -30.09
C GLU A 46 -10.86 2.30 -28.75
N GLN A 47 -10.93 3.63 -28.65
CA GLN A 47 -10.64 4.34 -27.41
C GLN A 47 -11.63 3.97 -26.29
N ASP A 48 -12.93 3.93 -26.57
CA ASP A 48 -13.96 3.47 -25.62
C ASP A 48 -13.67 2.02 -25.18
N ARG A 49 -13.26 1.13 -26.09
CA ARG A 49 -12.89 -0.25 -25.77
C ARG A 49 -11.65 -0.33 -24.88
N ILE A 50 -10.60 0.42 -25.19
CA ILE A 50 -9.35 0.44 -24.42
C ILE A 50 -9.60 1.02 -23.01
N LEU A 51 -10.27 2.17 -22.92
CA LEU A 51 -10.56 2.85 -21.67
C LEU A 51 -11.56 2.05 -20.82
N SER A 52 -12.60 1.48 -21.43
CA SER A 52 -13.53 0.59 -20.76
C SER A 52 -12.82 -0.65 -20.21
N ARG A 53 -11.89 -1.26 -20.97
CA ARG A 53 -11.06 -2.36 -20.46
C ARG A 53 -10.15 -1.94 -19.31
N LYS A 54 -9.61 -0.71 -19.33
CA LYS A 54 -8.81 -0.16 -18.23
C LYS A 54 -9.63 0.24 -16.99
N LEU A 55 -10.95 0.34 -17.09
CA LEU A 55 -11.82 0.68 -15.97
C LEU A 55 -12.58 -0.52 -15.42
N GLN A 56 -13.04 -1.40 -16.31
CA GLN A 56 -13.93 -2.53 -16.02
C GLN A 56 -13.30 -3.89 -16.35
N GLY A 57 -12.04 -3.91 -16.78
CA GLY A 57 -11.34 -5.15 -17.10
C GLY A 57 -11.37 -6.11 -15.92
N VAL A 58 -11.70 -7.37 -16.20
CA VAL A 58 -11.78 -8.46 -15.21
C VAL A 58 -10.54 -8.49 -14.32
N GLY A 59 -9.35 -8.18 -14.86
CA GLY A 59 -8.09 -8.08 -14.11
C GLY A 59 -8.12 -7.06 -12.97
N ILE A 60 -8.75 -5.90 -13.14
CA ILE A 60 -8.79 -4.86 -12.11
C ILE A 60 -9.70 -5.30 -10.96
N LEU A 61 -10.85 -5.88 -11.31
CA LEU A 61 -11.81 -6.38 -10.34
C LEU A 61 -11.24 -7.59 -9.56
N THR A 62 -10.52 -8.49 -10.24
CA THR A 62 -9.88 -9.64 -9.59
C THR A 62 -8.68 -9.24 -8.74
N HIS A 63 -7.82 -8.33 -9.20
CA HIS A 63 -6.66 -7.89 -8.41
C HIS A 63 -7.08 -7.10 -7.17
N HIS A 64 -8.02 -6.16 -7.30
CA HIS A 64 -8.53 -5.43 -6.14
C HIS A 64 -9.41 -6.29 -5.25
N GLY A 65 -10.28 -7.13 -5.82
CA GLY A 65 -11.09 -8.08 -5.07
C GLY A 65 -10.24 -9.05 -4.25
N PHE A 66 -9.20 -9.62 -4.86
CA PHE A 66 -8.25 -10.47 -4.15
C PHE A 66 -7.51 -9.70 -3.06
N GLY A 67 -7.06 -8.47 -3.33
CA GLY A 67 -6.41 -7.63 -2.32
C GLY A 67 -7.31 -7.34 -1.10
N ILE A 68 -8.61 -7.11 -1.32
CA ILE A 68 -9.59 -6.94 -0.25
C ILE A 68 -9.75 -8.24 0.54
N LEU A 69 -10.01 -9.36 -0.13
CA LEU A 69 -10.26 -10.65 0.52
C LEU A 69 -9.03 -11.15 1.28
N ALA A 70 -7.85 -11.09 0.67
CA ALA A 70 -6.60 -11.48 1.29
C ALA A 70 -6.25 -10.56 2.47
N GLY A 71 -6.37 -9.24 2.30
CA GLY A 71 -6.10 -8.28 3.36
C GLY A 71 -7.04 -8.43 4.55
N LEU A 72 -8.35 -8.57 4.30
CA LEU A 72 -9.35 -8.81 5.36
C LEU A 72 -9.14 -10.17 6.03
N GLY A 73 -8.83 -11.21 5.25
CA GLY A 73 -8.55 -12.55 5.77
C GLY A 73 -7.34 -12.56 6.71
N VAL A 74 -6.24 -11.93 6.31
CA VAL A 74 -5.03 -11.80 7.15
C VAL A 74 -5.32 -10.95 8.39
N PHE A 75 -6.09 -9.86 8.26
CA PHE A 75 -6.49 -9.03 9.39
C PHE A 75 -7.33 -9.82 10.42
N ILE A 76 -8.33 -10.57 9.96
CA ILE A 76 -9.14 -11.43 10.83
C ILE A 76 -8.27 -12.51 11.48
N ALA A 77 -7.38 -13.15 10.73
CA ALA A 77 -6.47 -14.14 11.27
C ALA A 77 -5.54 -13.55 12.35
N ALA A 78 -5.03 -12.34 12.14
CA ALA A 78 -4.20 -11.64 13.13
C ALA A 78 -5.00 -11.37 14.42
N LEU A 79 -6.23 -10.87 14.31
CA LEU A 79 -7.10 -10.65 15.48
C LEU A 79 -7.39 -11.94 16.25
N VAL A 80 -7.60 -13.06 15.54
CA VAL A 80 -7.81 -14.38 16.14
C VAL A 80 -6.56 -14.86 16.88
N VAL A 81 -5.39 -14.74 16.26
CA VAL A 81 -4.11 -15.10 16.87
C VAL A 81 -3.86 -14.27 18.13
N ASP A 82 -4.05 -12.96 18.07
CA ASP A 82 -3.92 -12.08 19.23
C ASP A 82 -4.92 -12.43 20.34
N TYR A 83 -6.16 -12.75 19.99
CA TYR A 83 -7.15 -13.21 20.96
C TYR A 83 -6.68 -14.47 21.69
N PHE A 84 -6.12 -15.45 20.97
CA PHE A 84 -5.58 -16.66 21.58
C PHE A 84 -4.36 -16.39 22.46
N ILE A 85 -3.43 -15.54 22.02
CA ILE A 85 -2.25 -15.18 22.82
C ILE A 85 -2.66 -14.52 24.14
N VAL A 86 -3.57 -13.54 24.08
CA VAL A 86 -4.08 -12.84 25.25
C VAL A 86 -4.81 -13.83 26.16
N ARG A 87 -5.73 -14.64 25.61
CA ARG A 87 -6.48 -15.62 26.40
C ARG A 87 -5.54 -16.61 27.10
N GLU A 88 -4.61 -17.21 26.38
CA GLU A 88 -3.72 -18.25 26.92
C GLU A 88 -2.74 -17.66 27.94
N PHE A 89 -2.15 -16.51 27.65
CA PHE A 89 -1.26 -15.81 28.56
C PHE A 89 -1.94 -15.45 29.88
N TRP A 90 -3.12 -14.82 29.82
CA TRP A 90 -3.85 -14.47 31.04
C TRP A 90 -4.33 -15.70 31.79
N THR A 91 -4.70 -16.77 31.09
CA THR A 91 -5.05 -18.03 31.74
C THR A 91 -3.86 -18.60 32.50
N TRP A 92 -2.67 -18.63 31.87
CA TRP A 92 -1.44 -19.12 32.50
C TRP A 92 -0.94 -18.22 33.64
N ALA A 93 -0.92 -16.90 33.43
CA ALA A 93 -0.46 -15.94 34.43
C ALA A 93 -1.37 -15.96 35.67
N LEU A 94 -2.69 -15.96 35.48
CA LEU A 94 -3.65 -16.02 36.59
C LEU A 94 -3.66 -17.40 37.27
N SER A 95 -3.47 -18.50 36.53
CA SER A 95 -3.39 -19.83 37.14
C SER A 95 -2.13 -20.02 38.00
N ASN A 96 -1.02 -19.40 37.60
CA ASN A 96 0.23 -19.48 38.36
C ASN A 96 0.26 -18.57 39.60
N GLU A 97 -0.45 -17.44 39.58
CA GLU A 97 -0.36 -16.44 40.66
C GLU A 97 -1.46 -16.59 41.73
N MET A 98 -2.65 -17.10 41.37
CA MET A 98 -3.82 -17.14 42.27
C MET A 98 -4.29 -18.54 42.65
N GLY A 99 -3.72 -19.61 42.06
CA GLY A 99 -4.09 -21.01 42.35
C GLY A 99 -5.48 -21.44 41.84
N GLU A 100 -6.44 -20.52 41.72
CA GLU A 100 -7.76 -20.71 41.10
C GLU A 100 -8.19 -19.45 40.33
N LEU A 101 -8.57 -19.61 39.05
CA LEU A 101 -9.07 -18.51 38.22
C LEU A 101 -10.48 -18.09 38.67
N GLN A 102 -10.58 -16.95 39.38
CA GLN A 102 -11.86 -16.33 39.72
C GLN A 102 -12.68 -16.06 38.43
N GLN A 103 -13.93 -16.53 38.36
CA GLN A 103 -14.79 -16.49 37.15
C GLN A 103 -14.95 -15.08 36.55
N THR A 104 -14.95 -14.04 37.39
CA THR A 104 -15.04 -12.63 36.99
C THR A 104 -13.89 -12.13 36.10
N LEU A 105 -12.71 -12.77 36.14
CA LEU A 105 -11.59 -12.44 35.26
C LEU A 105 -11.73 -13.02 33.84
N ARG A 106 -12.47 -14.14 33.67
CA ARG A 106 -12.79 -14.71 32.36
C ARG A 106 -13.73 -13.80 31.57
N ASP A 107 -14.63 -13.09 32.23
CA ASP A 107 -15.56 -12.16 31.58
C ASP A 107 -14.88 -10.86 31.13
N SER A 108 -13.70 -10.54 31.68
CA SER A 108 -12.87 -9.39 31.22
C SER A 108 -12.21 -9.60 29.85
N VAL A 109 -12.29 -10.81 29.29
CA VAL A 109 -11.72 -11.16 27.98
C VAL A 109 -12.27 -10.27 26.87
N ILE A 110 -13.51 -9.77 26.99
CA ILE A 110 -14.09 -8.79 26.05
C ILE A 110 -13.33 -7.45 26.10
N PHE A 111 -13.06 -6.90 27.29
CA PHE A 111 -12.28 -5.65 27.44
C PHE A 111 -10.83 -5.81 26.96
N LYS A 112 -10.23 -6.99 27.16
CA LYS A 112 -8.87 -7.29 26.65
C LYS A 112 -8.85 -7.48 25.13
N SER A 113 -9.90 -8.04 24.55
CA SER A 113 -10.04 -8.16 23.09
C SER A 113 -10.20 -6.79 22.39
N LEU A 114 -10.80 -5.82 23.08
CA LEU A 114 -10.90 -4.44 22.59
C LEU A 114 -9.51 -3.78 22.47
N GLN A 115 -8.59 -4.07 23.40
CA GLN A 115 -7.22 -3.54 23.36
C GLN A 115 -6.47 -3.97 22.09
N VAL A 116 -6.70 -5.20 21.62
CA VAL A 116 -6.11 -5.74 20.38
C VAL A 116 -6.57 -4.93 19.17
N VAL A 117 -7.87 -4.68 19.07
CA VAL A 117 -8.46 -3.88 17.99
C VAL A 117 -7.94 -2.44 18.06
N PHE A 118 -7.88 -1.84 19.26
CA PHE A 118 -7.33 -0.50 19.44
C PHE A 118 -5.86 -0.39 19.04
N ALA A 119 -5.01 -1.34 19.43
CA ALA A 119 -3.60 -1.36 19.06
C ALA A 119 -3.42 -1.45 17.55
N THR A 120 -4.18 -2.36 16.90
CA THR A 120 -4.14 -2.53 15.45
C THR A 120 -4.62 -1.27 14.72
N MET A 121 -5.68 -0.62 15.21
CA MET A 121 -6.18 0.64 14.67
C MET A 121 -5.22 1.80 14.89
N ALA A 122 -4.54 1.87 16.04
CA ALA A 122 -3.54 2.89 16.33
C ALA A 122 -2.32 2.78 15.41
N ILE A 123 -1.81 1.56 15.20
CA ILE A 123 -0.73 1.30 14.24
C ILE A 123 -1.19 1.63 12.82
N HIS A 124 -2.42 1.25 12.46
CA HIS A 124 -2.99 1.59 11.17
C HIS A 124 -3.06 3.12 10.97
N TYR A 125 -3.59 3.86 11.94
CA TYR A 125 -3.65 5.32 11.89
C TYR A 125 -2.26 5.96 11.79
N MET A 126 -1.29 5.45 12.54
CA MET A 126 0.12 5.86 12.44
C MET A 126 0.66 5.63 11.02
N LEU A 127 0.45 4.44 10.44
CA LEU A 127 0.87 4.09 9.09
C LEU A 127 0.18 4.92 8.00
N SER A 128 -1.04 5.37 8.25
CA SER A 128 -1.80 6.24 7.33
C SER A 128 -1.26 7.67 7.32
N ASN A 129 -0.70 8.15 8.45
CA ASN A 129 -0.14 9.50 8.56
C ASN A 129 1.36 9.58 8.21
N ILE A 130 2.05 8.45 8.12
CA ILE A 130 3.47 8.41 7.77
C ILE A 130 3.63 8.37 6.24
N GLY A 131 4.54 9.20 5.71
CA GLY A 131 4.88 9.23 4.29
C GLY A 131 5.43 7.89 3.76
N LYS A 132 5.52 7.74 2.43
CA LYS A 132 5.95 6.50 1.76
C LYS A 132 7.23 5.89 2.36
N THR A 133 8.21 6.74 2.68
CA THR A 133 9.49 6.34 3.27
C THR A 133 9.33 5.71 4.64
N GLY A 134 8.56 6.33 5.54
CA GLY A 134 8.42 5.82 6.90
C GLY A 134 7.59 4.53 6.95
N ARG A 135 6.64 4.35 6.03
CA ARG A 135 5.92 3.08 5.87
C ARG A 135 6.85 1.95 5.42
N SER A 136 7.73 2.22 4.46
CA SER A 136 8.74 1.24 4.03
C SER A 136 9.68 0.86 5.18
N LEU A 137 10.13 1.86 5.95
CA LEU A 137 11.00 1.62 7.09
C LEU A 137 10.31 0.79 8.18
N TYR A 138 9.04 1.08 8.47
CA TYR A 138 8.23 0.32 9.42
C TYR A 138 8.06 -1.14 8.98
N THR A 139 7.73 -1.39 7.71
CA THR A 139 7.61 -2.75 7.19
C THR A 139 8.92 -3.52 7.32
N VAL A 140 10.06 -2.90 7.01
CA VAL A 140 11.39 -3.53 7.20
C VAL A 140 11.66 -3.82 8.67
N PHE A 141 11.34 -2.89 9.56
CA PHE A 141 11.51 -3.07 11.00
C PHE A 141 10.69 -4.26 11.54
N ILE A 142 9.40 -4.34 11.20
CA ILE A 142 8.53 -5.46 11.61
C ILE A 142 8.99 -6.78 10.97
N PHE A 143 9.48 -6.75 9.74
CA PHE A 143 10.03 -7.93 9.08
C PHE A 143 11.28 -8.46 9.81
N LEU A 144 12.20 -7.58 10.20
CA LEU A 144 13.38 -7.96 10.99
C LEU A 144 13.00 -8.52 12.36
N LEU A 145 12.04 -7.88 13.05
CA LEU A 145 11.50 -8.40 14.31
C LEU A 145 10.87 -9.79 14.15
N THR A 146 10.13 -10.02 13.06
CA THR A 146 9.55 -11.32 12.75
C THR A 146 10.62 -12.39 12.53
N ILE A 147 11.68 -12.08 11.77
CA ILE A 147 12.82 -13.00 11.60
C ILE A 147 13.45 -13.34 12.95
N MET A 148 13.73 -12.32 13.76
CA MET A 148 14.31 -12.51 15.09
C MET A 148 13.42 -13.38 15.98
N MET A 149 12.10 -13.20 15.91
CA MET A 149 11.12 -14.01 16.64
C MET A 149 11.10 -15.46 16.14
N ILE A 150 11.09 -15.69 14.82
CA ILE A 150 11.12 -17.05 14.25
C ILE A 150 12.40 -17.76 14.67
N VAL A 151 13.54 -17.08 14.63
CA VAL A 151 14.82 -17.61 15.11
C VAL A 151 14.74 -17.88 16.62
N GLY A 152 14.16 -16.98 17.41
CA GLY A 152 13.97 -17.15 18.85
C GLY A 152 13.10 -18.36 19.21
N ILE A 153 11.94 -18.50 18.55
CA ILE A 153 11.05 -19.65 18.74
C ILE A 153 11.71 -20.94 18.24
N GLY A 154 12.37 -20.90 17.08
CA GLY A 154 13.07 -22.04 16.50
C GLY A 154 14.23 -22.51 17.39
N THR A 155 14.98 -21.59 17.96
CA THR A 155 16.06 -21.91 18.93
C THR A 155 15.49 -22.44 20.24
N MET A 156 14.42 -21.85 20.79
CA MET A 156 13.74 -22.40 21.97
C MET A 156 13.23 -23.82 21.72
N TRP A 157 12.57 -24.06 20.59
CA TRP A 157 12.08 -25.38 20.21
C TRP A 157 13.23 -26.38 20.08
N ALA A 158 14.28 -26.02 19.33
CA ALA A 158 15.47 -26.85 19.18
C ALA A 158 16.11 -27.18 20.55
N THR A 159 16.19 -26.21 21.46
CA THR A 159 16.75 -26.43 22.80
C THR A 159 15.87 -27.31 23.68
N ASN A 160 14.55 -27.21 23.57
CA ASN A 160 13.62 -28.07 24.31
C ASN A 160 13.61 -29.52 23.78
N THR A 161 14.04 -29.73 22.53
CA THR A 161 14.22 -31.08 21.96
C THR A 161 15.57 -31.72 22.30
N LEU A 162 16.50 -30.99 22.90
CA LEU A 162 17.81 -31.52 23.30
C LEU A 162 17.73 -32.26 24.64
N PRO A 163 18.53 -33.33 24.84
CA PRO A 163 18.62 -34.04 26.11
C PRO A 163 18.96 -33.09 27.28
N PRO A 164 18.58 -33.42 28.53
CA PRO A 164 18.76 -32.56 29.72
C PRO A 164 20.20 -32.08 30.05
N GLY A 165 21.22 -32.46 29.28
CA GLY A 165 22.61 -31.97 29.41
C GLY A 165 23.14 -31.17 28.21
N ALA A 166 22.34 -30.92 27.18
CA ALA A 166 22.74 -30.23 25.95
C ALA A 166 21.89 -28.98 25.63
N LYS A 167 21.00 -28.57 26.54
CA LYS A 167 20.14 -27.40 26.34
C LYS A 167 20.97 -26.10 26.34
N LEU A 168 20.95 -25.37 25.23
CA LEU A 168 21.74 -24.15 25.04
C LEU A 168 21.26 -22.93 25.87
N PHE A 169 19.98 -22.91 26.27
CA PHE A 169 19.37 -21.84 27.08
C PHE A 169 18.61 -22.37 28.31
N GLY A 170 18.82 -23.64 28.66
CA GLY A 170 18.23 -24.27 29.83
C GLY A 170 19.20 -24.19 31.00
N VAL A 171 19.00 -23.21 31.87
CA VAL A 171 19.55 -23.26 33.23
C VAL A 171 18.72 -24.31 34.00
N ASP A 172 18.99 -25.59 33.75
CA ASP A 172 18.46 -26.72 34.54
C ASP A 172 19.20 -26.76 35.89
N ILE A 173 18.94 -25.77 36.75
CA ILE A 173 19.54 -25.68 38.11
C ILE A 173 19.20 -26.92 38.94
N HIS A 174 18.06 -27.55 38.67
CA HIS A 174 17.61 -28.71 39.45
C HIS A 174 18.07 -30.03 38.81
N GLY A 175 18.04 -30.17 37.48
CA GLY A 175 18.38 -31.43 36.81
C GLY A 175 19.88 -31.74 36.76
N SER A 176 20.73 -30.75 36.45
CA SER A 176 22.16 -31.01 36.26
C SER A 176 22.89 -31.22 37.58
N ALA A 177 22.49 -30.52 38.65
CA ALA A 177 23.08 -30.69 39.98
C ALA A 177 22.72 -32.05 40.59
N ASP A 178 21.47 -32.49 40.47
CA ASP A 178 21.02 -33.78 40.99
C ASP A 178 21.60 -34.96 40.19
N THR A 179 21.69 -34.85 38.86
CA THR A 179 22.29 -35.92 38.03
C THR A 179 23.79 -36.06 38.28
N VAL A 180 24.52 -34.94 38.41
CA VAL A 180 25.95 -34.95 38.72
C VAL A 180 26.21 -35.45 40.14
N ASN A 181 25.38 -35.07 41.12
CA ASN A 181 25.46 -35.63 42.48
C ASN A 181 25.16 -37.13 42.51
N THR A 182 24.20 -37.61 41.71
CA THR A 182 23.88 -39.04 41.64
C THR A 182 25.05 -39.84 41.04
N VAL A 183 25.70 -39.32 40.00
CA VAL A 183 26.89 -39.94 39.38
C VAL A 183 28.10 -39.90 40.30
N LEU A 184 28.36 -38.78 41.00
CA LEU A 184 29.45 -38.67 41.97
C LEU A 184 29.25 -39.62 43.16
N ARG A 185 28.00 -39.80 43.59
CA ARG A 185 27.62 -40.73 44.65
C ARG A 185 27.78 -42.20 44.22
N ASP A 186 27.46 -42.53 42.97
CA ASP A 186 27.71 -43.87 42.39
C ASP A 186 29.20 -44.17 42.21
N LEU A 187 30.04 -43.14 42.05
CA LEU A 187 31.49 -43.26 41.97
C LEU A 187 32.20 -43.24 43.34
N GLY A 188 31.44 -43.17 44.45
CA GLY A 188 31.98 -43.20 45.80
C GLY A 188 32.78 -41.95 46.21
N LEU A 189 32.63 -40.84 45.49
CA LEU A 189 33.28 -39.57 45.81
C LEU A 189 32.36 -38.73 46.70
N PRO A 190 32.90 -38.04 47.74
CA PRO A 190 32.10 -37.14 48.55
C PRO A 190 31.56 -36.00 47.67
N ALA A 191 30.26 -35.74 47.77
CA ALA A 191 29.62 -34.65 47.05
C ALA A 191 30.32 -33.32 47.42
N PRO A 192 30.63 -32.45 46.44
CA PRO A 192 31.24 -31.16 46.74
C PRO A 192 30.28 -30.34 47.61
N ASP A 193 30.83 -29.68 48.64
CA ASP A 193 30.07 -28.80 49.51
C ASP A 193 29.22 -27.83 48.67
N SER A 194 27.92 -27.82 48.91
CA SER A 194 26.92 -26.99 48.21
C SER A 194 27.17 -25.48 48.30
N ASN A 195 28.20 -25.08 49.04
CA ASN A 195 28.65 -23.70 49.21
C ASN A 195 29.84 -23.31 48.30
N ALA A 196 30.39 -24.25 47.50
CA ALA A 196 31.51 -23.97 46.59
C ALA A 196 31.09 -23.56 45.17
N ALA A 197 29.79 -23.39 44.90
CA ALA A 197 29.26 -22.82 43.65
C ALA A 197 29.12 -21.29 43.70
N GLY A 198 29.96 -20.62 44.50
CA GLY A 198 30.02 -19.17 44.65
C GLY A 198 30.74 -18.44 43.52
N SER A 199 30.57 -18.84 42.25
CA SER A 199 31.06 -18.07 41.10
C SER A 199 29.88 -17.56 40.26
N GLY A 200 29.37 -16.38 40.62
CA GLY A 200 28.67 -15.47 39.71
C GLY A 200 27.27 -15.86 39.22
N GLY A 201 26.63 -16.89 39.79
CA GLY A 201 25.26 -17.26 39.46
C GLY A 201 24.27 -16.27 40.06
N LEU A 202 23.51 -15.56 39.22
CA LEU A 202 22.30 -14.83 39.64
C LEU A 202 21.47 -15.75 40.56
N THR A 203 21.09 -15.26 41.74
CA THR A 203 20.29 -16.03 42.71
C THR A 203 19.04 -16.60 42.02
N SER A 204 18.61 -17.81 42.40
CA SER A 204 17.45 -18.50 41.80
C SER A 204 16.18 -17.63 41.75
N GLU A 205 16.05 -16.71 42.70
CA GLU A 205 14.98 -15.72 42.78
C GLU A 205 15.15 -14.57 41.76
N ALA A 206 16.39 -14.08 41.56
CA ALA A 206 16.70 -13.14 40.48
C ALA A 206 16.47 -13.79 39.10
N LEU A 207 16.88 -15.05 38.90
CA LEU A 207 16.65 -15.79 37.66
C LEU A 207 15.15 -15.98 37.35
N ARG A 208 14.32 -16.25 38.37
CA ARG A 208 12.85 -16.28 38.21
C ARG A 208 12.26 -14.91 37.85
N SER A 209 12.71 -13.84 38.49
CA SER A 209 12.26 -12.47 38.17
C SER A 209 12.64 -12.06 36.74
N TYR A 210 13.88 -12.35 36.33
CA TYR A 210 14.33 -12.10 34.95
C TYR A 210 13.60 -12.97 33.93
N GLN A 211 13.27 -14.22 34.25
CA GLN A 211 12.48 -15.08 33.37
C GLN A 211 11.10 -14.48 33.08
N THR A 212 10.41 -13.97 34.10
CA THR A 212 9.11 -13.29 33.92
C THR A 212 9.23 -12.03 33.05
N LEU A 213 10.26 -11.21 33.26
CA LEU A 213 10.51 -10.01 32.47
C LEU A 213 10.85 -10.34 31.00
N ILE A 214 11.65 -11.38 30.77
CA ILE A 214 12.01 -11.86 29.42
C ILE A 214 10.75 -12.36 28.70
N TRP A 215 9.89 -13.12 29.39
CA TRP A 215 8.62 -13.58 28.82
C TRP A 215 7.66 -12.44 28.50
N LEU A 216 7.50 -11.47 29.41
CA LEU A 216 6.67 -10.28 29.17
C LEU A 216 7.19 -9.43 28.00
N SER A 217 8.51 -9.30 27.87
CA SER A 217 9.14 -8.60 26.76
C SER A 217 8.91 -9.33 25.43
N ALA A 218 9.13 -10.65 25.40
CA ALA A 218 8.88 -11.47 24.21
C ALA A 218 7.40 -11.44 23.79
N LEU A 219 6.48 -11.50 24.75
CA LEU A 219 5.04 -11.40 24.50
C LEU A 219 4.65 -10.03 23.94
N SER A 220 5.22 -8.96 24.47
CA SER A 220 5.00 -7.60 23.97
C SER A 220 5.48 -7.42 22.52
N VAL A 221 6.63 -8.01 22.19
CA VAL A 221 7.16 -8.02 20.81
C VAL A 221 6.26 -8.82 19.88
N LEU A 222 5.79 -9.98 20.31
CA LEU A 222 4.91 -10.84 19.52
C LEU A 222 3.57 -10.15 19.24
N PHE A 223 2.98 -9.54 20.26
CA PHE A 223 1.76 -8.73 20.13
C PHE A 223 1.95 -7.56 19.15
N LEU A 224 3.08 -6.84 19.24
CA LEU A 224 3.40 -5.76 18.31
C LEU A 224 3.49 -6.27 16.87
N ILE A 225 4.13 -7.42 16.63
CA ILE A 225 4.25 -8.02 15.29
C ILE A 225 2.87 -8.34 14.72
N VAL A 226 2.02 -9.04 15.48
CA VAL A 226 0.70 -9.48 15.00
C VAL A 226 -0.21 -8.27 14.73
N ALA A 227 -0.26 -7.31 15.66
CA ALA A 227 -1.01 -6.06 15.46
C ALA A 227 -0.49 -5.27 14.25
N SER A 228 0.83 -5.26 14.02
CA SER A 228 1.43 -4.61 12.85
C SER A 228 1.09 -5.28 11.53
N VAL A 229 1.12 -6.61 11.49
CA VAL A 229 0.72 -7.39 10.31
C VAL A 229 -0.76 -7.17 10.00
N GLY A 230 -1.61 -7.19 11.03
CA GLY A 230 -3.04 -6.86 10.90
C GLY A 230 -3.24 -5.45 10.33
N ALA A 231 -2.54 -4.45 10.86
CA ALA A 231 -2.64 -3.07 10.39
C ALA A 231 -2.19 -2.90 8.94
N LEU A 232 -1.10 -3.57 8.53
CA LEU A 232 -0.59 -3.57 7.15
C LEU A 232 -1.56 -4.28 6.18
N ALA A 233 -2.19 -5.36 6.63
CA ALA A 233 -3.18 -6.11 5.86
C ALA A 233 -4.47 -5.30 5.67
N LEU A 234 -4.96 -4.67 6.74
CA LEU A 234 -6.12 -3.78 6.71
C LEU A 234 -5.90 -2.61 5.74
N GLU A 235 -4.73 -2.00 5.80
CA GLU A 235 -4.32 -0.92 4.91
C GLU A 235 -4.24 -1.36 3.44
N THR A 236 -3.80 -2.58 3.18
CA THR A 236 -3.82 -3.18 1.83
C THR A 236 -5.25 -3.42 1.34
N ALA A 237 -6.14 -3.89 2.24
CA ALA A 237 -7.55 -4.08 1.94
C ALA A 237 -8.23 -2.74 1.64
N ILE A 238 -7.99 -1.70 2.44
CA ILE A 238 -8.53 -0.34 2.24
C ILE A 238 -8.04 0.22 0.90
N ARG A 239 -6.75 0.14 0.59
CA ARG A 239 -6.22 0.60 -0.72
C ARG A 239 -6.85 -0.12 -1.90
N SER A 240 -7.05 -1.42 -1.76
CA SER A 240 -7.67 -2.25 -2.80
C SER A 240 -9.15 -1.90 -2.95
N PHE A 241 -9.86 -1.64 -1.84
CA PHE A 241 -11.24 -1.17 -1.84
C PHE A 241 -11.37 0.23 -2.45
N THR A 242 -10.47 1.16 -2.14
CA THR A 242 -10.43 2.49 -2.75
C THR A 242 -10.16 2.41 -4.26
N GLY A 243 -9.25 1.53 -4.68
CA GLY A 243 -8.98 1.26 -6.10
C GLY A 243 -10.20 0.71 -6.84
N LEU A 244 -10.93 -0.21 -6.21
CA LEU A 244 -12.16 -0.80 -6.74
C LEU A 244 -13.31 0.21 -6.85
N THR A 245 -13.53 1.00 -5.80
CA THR A 245 -14.65 1.96 -5.71
C THR A 245 -14.39 3.28 -6.42
N GLY A 246 -13.14 3.52 -6.84
CA GLY A 246 -12.75 4.73 -7.55
C GLY A 246 -12.68 5.97 -6.65
N GLY A 247 -12.32 5.81 -5.37
CA GLY A 247 -11.83 6.91 -4.56
C GLY A 247 -12.83 7.67 -3.67
N ALA A 248 -14.12 7.31 -3.63
CA ALA A 248 -15.14 8.14 -2.97
C ALA A 248 -14.98 8.34 -1.44
N LEU A 249 -14.07 7.62 -0.77
CA LEU A 249 -13.93 7.67 0.71
C LEU A 249 -12.59 8.20 1.24
N TYR A 250 -11.54 8.34 0.42
CA TYR A 250 -10.23 8.86 0.87
C TYR A 250 -9.50 9.62 -0.25
N ASP A 251 -9.67 10.94 -0.24
CA ASP A 251 -9.46 11.86 -1.35
C ASP A 251 -8.03 12.43 -1.49
N THR A 252 -6.99 11.58 -1.42
CA THR A 252 -5.59 12.02 -1.70
C THR A 252 -4.72 10.97 -2.40
N ASN A 253 -5.26 9.79 -2.71
CA ASN A 253 -4.47 8.75 -3.37
C ASN A 253 -4.38 9.01 -4.87
N SER A 254 -3.16 9.09 -5.41
CA SER A 254 -2.89 9.24 -6.85
C SER A 254 -3.56 8.16 -7.72
N VAL A 255 -3.91 7.02 -7.13
CA VAL A 255 -4.66 5.94 -7.79
C VAL A 255 -6.14 6.31 -7.97
N ALA A 256 -6.76 6.96 -6.99
CA ALA A 256 -8.13 7.45 -7.08
C ALA A 256 -8.24 8.56 -8.14
N THR A 257 -7.31 9.51 -8.12
CA THR A 257 -7.21 10.58 -9.13
C THR A 257 -7.09 9.99 -10.52
N ARG A 258 -6.18 9.03 -10.73
CA ARG A 258 -6.02 8.37 -12.04
C ARG A 258 -7.28 7.60 -12.47
N SER A 259 -8.01 6.98 -11.55
CA SER A 259 -9.26 6.29 -11.88
C SER A 259 -10.34 7.29 -12.29
N GLN A 260 -10.45 8.43 -11.61
CA GLN A 260 -11.37 9.50 -11.97
C GLN A 260 -10.98 10.12 -13.32
N GLU A 261 -9.72 10.42 -13.55
CA GLU A 261 -9.21 10.89 -14.85
C GLU A 261 -9.61 9.94 -15.99
N LEU A 262 -9.44 8.62 -15.81
CA LEU A 262 -9.85 7.62 -16.80
C LEU A 262 -11.38 7.58 -16.99
N LYS A 263 -12.17 7.74 -15.93
CA LYS A 263 -13.64 7.80 -16.01
C LYS A 263 -14.09 9.04 -16.78
N ASP A 264 -13.47 10.18 -16.50
CA ASP A 264 -13.76 11.45 -17.16
C ASP A 264 -13.33 11.41 -18.64
N GLU A 265 -12.18 10.79 -18.93
CA GLU A 265 -11.71 10.54 -20.29
C GLU A 265 -12.67 9.62 -21.05
N LEU A 266 -13.14 8.54 -20.42
CA LEU A 266 -14.14 7.63 -21.01
C LEU A 266 -15.46 8.35 -21.28
N ALA A 267 -15.95 9.16 -20.33
CA ALA A 267 -17.17 9.93 -20.49
C ALA A 267 -17.03 10.93 -21.65
N ARG A 268 -15.88 11.62 -21.75
CA ARG A 268 -15.58 12.54 -22.84
C ARG A 268 -15.57 11.82 -24.19
N VAL A 269 -14.87 10.69 -24.30
CA VAL A 269 -14.79 9.87 -25.52
C VAL A 269 -16.18 9.45 -26.00
N ARG A 270 -17.06 9.04 -25.07
CA ARG A 270 -18.45 8.68 -25.41
C ARG A 270 -19.26 9.86 -25.93
N VAL A 271 -19.17 11.01 -25.26
CA VAL A 271 -19.85 12.24 -25.71
C VAL A 271 -19.34 12.67 -27.09
N GLU A 272 -18.04 12.60 -27.33
CA GLU A 272 -17.45 12.93 -28.64
C GLU A 272 -17.90 11.97 -29.74
N ARG A 273 -17.93 10.66 -29.44
CA ARG A 273 -18.46 9.65 -30.37
C ARG A 273 -19.93 9.91 -30.71
N ASP A 274 -20.75 10.17 -29.70
CA ASP A 274 -22.19 10.37 -29.89
C ASP A 274 -22.45 11.67 -30.67
N ARG A 275 -21.63 12.72 -30.47
CA ARG A 275 -21.64 13.95 -31.29
C ARG A 275 -21.22 13.69 -32.73
N LEU A 276 -20.15 12.93 -32.95
CA LEU A 276 -19.70 12.56 -34.30
C LEU A 276 -20.80 11.82 -35.07
N LYS A 277 -21.53 10.92 -34.39
CA LYS A 277 -22.66 10.16 -34.98
C LYS A 277 -23.90 11.03 -35.22
N ALA A 278 -24.18 11.99 -34.33
CA ALA A 278 -25.36 12.84 -34.43
C ALA A 278 -25.22 13.96 -35.45
N ASP A 279 -24.07 14.64 -35.48
CA ASP A 279 -23.79 15.77 -36.36
C ASP A 279 -22.30 15.79 -36.72
N ARG A 280 -21.96 15.06 -37.79
CA ARG A 280 -20.59 14.93 -38.28
C ARG A 280 -19.99 16.27 -38.69
N GLU A 281 -20.77 17.13 -39.34
CA GLU A 281 -20.34 18.45 -39.79
C GLU A 281 -20.06 19.37 -38.60
N GLY A 282 -21.01 19.48 -37.66
CA GLY A 282 -20.85 20.26 -36.44
C GLY A 282 -19.68 19.78 -35.59
N PHE A 283 -19.48 18.45 -35.51
CA PHE A 283 -18.34 17.85 -34.82
C PHE A 283 -17.00 18.29 -35.42
N TYR A 284 -16.81 18.20 -36.75
CA TYR A 284 -15.55 18.62 -37.37
C TYR A 284 -15.33 20.13 -37.28
N LYS A 285 -16.39 20.95 -37.41
CA LYS A 285 -16.30 22.40 -37.17
C LYS A 285 -15.84 22.73 -35.75
N GLN A 286 -16.33 21.98 -34.75
CA GLN A 286 -15.89 22.10 -33.37
C GLN A 286 -14.41 21.70 -33.24
N LYS A 287 -13.98 20.56 -33.82
CA LYS A 287 -12.58 20.10 -33.74
C LYS A 287 -11.60 21.05 -34.40
N ILE A 288 -11.97 21.65 -35.52
CA ILE A 288 -11.19 22.72 -36.17
C ILE A 288 -11.02 23.92 -35.22
N ALA A 289 -12.10 24.34 -34.56
CA ALA A 289 -12.03 25.46 -33.61
C ALA A 289 -11.16 25.12 -32.38
N GLU A 290 -11.27 23.90 -31.85
CA GLU A 290 -10.44 23.41 -30.74
C GLU A 290 -8.95 23.39 -31.12
N PHE A 291 -8.63 22.90 -32.32
CA PHE A 291 -7.27 22.90 -32.85
C PHE A 291 -6.69 24.31 -32.95
N VAL A 292 -7.41 25.23 -33.60
CA VAL A 292 -6.95 26.63 -33.79
C VAL A 292 -6.77 27.35 -32.46
N ALA A 293 -7.69 27.14 -31.51
CA ALA A 293 -7.58 27.72 -30.17
C ALA A 293 -6.34 27.20 -29.43
N ALA A 294 -6.10 25.88 -29.43
CA ALA A 294 -4.94 25.28 -28.80
C ALA A 294 -3.63 25.70 -29.48
N TYR A 295 -3.59 25.73 -30.81
CA TYR A 295 -2.46 26.22 -31.60
C TYR A 295 -2.13 27.68 -31.26
N THR A 296 -3.14 28.56 -31.26
CA THR A 296 -2.98 29.97 -30.91
C THR A 296 -2.43 30.15 -29.51
N ALA A 297 -2.94 29.40 -28.52
CA ALA A 297 -2.40 29.40 -27.17
C ALA A 297 -0.92 28.97 -27.13
N GLY A 298 -0.53 28.00 -27.96
CA GLY A 298 0.86 27.57 -28.13
C GLY A 298 1.76 28.68 -28.70
N VAL A 299 1.30 29.35 -29.76
CA VAL A 299 2.03 30.49 -30.38
C VAL A 299 2.25 31.60 -29.37
N LEU A 300 1.20 31.99 -28.63
CA LEU A 300 1.29 33.02 -27.60
C LEU A 300 2.25 32.63 -26.47
N ALA A 301 2.23 31.37 -26.05
CA ALA A 301 3.12 30.86 -25.00
C ALA A 301 4.59 30.83 -25.41
N ALA A 302 4.90 30.71 -26.71
CA ALA A 302 6.27 30.71 -27.21
C ALA A 302 6.90 32.10 -27.32
N ASN A 303 6.11 33.18 -27.15
CA ASN A 303 6.57 34.56 -27.18
C ASN A 303 7.37 34.91 -28.44
N PHE A 304 6.92 34.46 -29.61
CA PHE A 304 7.50 34.91 -30.88
C PHE A 304 7.29 36.42 -31.05
N GLY A 305 8.18 37.08 -31.78
CA GLY A 305 8.04 38.50 -32.11
C GLY A 305 6.65 38.80 -32.70
N GLY A 306 6.07 39.96 -32.38
CA GLY A 306 4.66 40.26 -32.65
C GLY A 306 4.20 39.98 -34.08
N ASN A 307 5.03 40.35 -35.07
CA ASN A 307 4.76 40.09 -36.49
C ASN A 307 4.67 38.59 -36.82
N MET A 308 5.55 37.77 -36.25
CA MET A 308 5.57 36.33 -36.47
C MET A 308 4.40 35.63 -35.78
N SER A 309 4.08 36.02 -34.54
CA SER A 309 2.91 35.49 -33.83
C SER A 309 1.62 35.76 -34.60
N GLN A 310 1.46 36.98 -35.11
CA GLN A 310 0.29 37.37 -35.89
C GLN A 310 0.22 36.60 -37.22
N GLU A 311 1.33 36.48 -37.95
CA GLU A 311 1.40 35.72 -39.19
C GLU A 311 1.00 34.24 -39.00
N LEU A 312 1.48 33.61 -37.92
CA LEU A 312 1.17 32.22 -37.60
C LEU A 312 -0.32 32.02 -37.28
N ILE A 313 -0.91 32.95 -36.53
CA ILE A 313 -2.34 32.92 -36.17
C ILE A 313 -3.21 33.16 -37.41
N ASP A 314 -2.85 34.13 -38.24
CA ASP A 314 -3.57 34.43 -39.49
C ASP A 314 -3.50 33.25 -40.47
N THR A 315 -2.34 32.60 -40.56
CA THR A 315 -2.16 31.40 -41.39
C THR A 315 -3.02 30.26 -40.89
N ALA A 316 -3.06 30.01 -39.58
CA ALA A 316 -3.91 28.98 -38.98
C ALA A 316 -5.40 29.26 -39.19
N ASN A 317 -5.84 30.52 -39.06
CA ASN A 317 -7.22 30.93 -39.31
C ASN A 317 -7.62 30.73 -40.79
N LYS A 318 -6.74 31.08 -41.73
CA LYS A 318 -6.97 30.82 -43.17
C LYS A 318 -7.08 29.33 -43.47
N ALA A 319 -6.14 28.53 -42.94
CA ALA A 319 -6.16 27.08 -43.07
C ALA A 319 -7.46 26.46 -42.51
N ALA A 320 -7.97 27.00 -41.40
CA ALA A 320 -9.23 26.55 -40.80
C ALA A 320 -10.45 26.90 -41.65
N ILE A 321 -10.49 28.07 -42.27
CA ILE A 321 -11.58 28.46 -43.20
C ILE A 321 -11.56 27.54 -44.43
N GLU A 322 -10.38 27.31 -45.01
CA GLU A 322 -10.23 26.44 -46.17
C GLU A 322 -10.60 24.98 -45.83
N ALA A 323 -10.09 24.43 -44.74
CA ALA A 323 -10.43 23.08 -44.30
C ALA A 323 -11.94 22.92 -44.00
N ARG A 324 -12.60 23.97 -43.48
CA ARG A 324 -14.06 23.98 -43.30
C ARG A 324 -14.81 23.91 -44.61
N SER A 325 -14.31 24.51 -45.69
CA SER A 325 -14.95 24.40 -47.02
C SER A 325 -14.73 23.03 -47.68
N ARG A 326 -13.69 22.31 -47.25
CA ARG A 326 -13.28 21.01 -47.79
C ARG A 326 -13.68 19.82 -46.90
N PHE A 327 -14.50 20.04 -45.88
CA PHE A 327 -14.80 18.99 -44.91
C PHE A 327 -15.62 17.84 -45.52
N GLU A 328 -16.31 18.05 -46.63
CA GLU A 328 -17.01 17.00 -47.39
C GLU A 328 -16.03 15.96 -47.98
N GLU A 329 -14.73 16.25 -48.06
CA GLU A 329 -13.68 15.30 -48.46
C GLU A 329 -13.34 14.25 -47.37
N LEU A 330 -13.97 14.33 -46.19
CA LEU A 330 -13.74 13.45 -45.02
C LEU A 330 -14.84 12.41 -44.84
#